data_AF-A0A6J3MFE3-F1
#
_entry.id   AF-A0A6J3MFE3-F1
#
_cell.length_a   1.000
_cell.length_b   1.000
_cell.length_c   1.000
_cell.angle_alpha   90.00
_cell.angle_beta   90.00
_cell.angle_gamma   90.00
#
_symmetry.space_group_name_H-M   'P 1'
#
loop_
_entity.id
_entity.type
_entity.pdbx_description
1 polymer ?
#
loop_
_entity_poly.entity_id
_entity_poly.type
_entity_poly.pdbx_seq_one_letter_code
_entity_poly.pdbx_strand_id
1 'polypeptide(L)'
;MERYNDSAAKESRSGHHLLSSTDDQDEPRIIYLPERRSRWSSIASWLSCFFLGVIATLLTLGVAFRQNAIPESLRAAALSTSPSTPSFTFGSTDPLPNVPSETVVFEADPIFSDRSTDDTDFAWDMLLPPGRGYVYVPDGASRGLLPGQYTPEGEIYSVAMYHQLHCLARIRKQHWIFKDGIVTGDTGMARTFAGRGDSSHAQHCFDYLRQSILCSGDMTLEWPKQDGPSSGATVDGWGVPHTCKAPAAIKAYMDANHMNGSSNFDAAG
;
A
#
# COMPACT_ATOMS: atom_id res chain seq x y z
N MET A 1 48.08 -23.39 -28.13
CA MET A 1 46.79 -24.02 -27.74
C MET A 1 45.93 -22.88 -27.20
N GLU A 2 45.32 -22.07 -28.08
CA GLU A 2 43.95 -22.27 -28.58
C GLU A 2 42.97 -22.50 -27.42
N ARG A 3 41.91 -21.72 -27.18
CA ARG A 3 41.06 -20.97 -28.12
C ARG A 3 40.30 -19.87 -27.35
N TYR A 4 40.26 -18.70 -27.99
CA TYR A 4 39.27 -17.64 -27.80
C TYR A 4 37.91 -18.14 -28.32
N ASN A 5 36.79 -17.77 -27.71
CA ASN A 5 35.53 -17.77 -28.44
C ASN A 5 34.62 -16.61 -27.99
N ASP A 6 34.24 -15.87 -29.02
CA ASP A 6 33.47 -14.64 -29.06
C ASP A 6 32.08 -14.97 -29.62
N SER A 7 31.03 -14.22 -29.25
CA SER A 7 29.72 -14.34 -29.90
C SER A 7 28.92 -13.04 -29.77
N ALA A 8 29.38 -12.06 -30.56
CA ALA A 8 28.62 -11.27 -31.52
C ALA A 8 27.17 -10.83 -31.20
N ALA A 9 27.06 -9.51 -31.11
CA ALA A 9 25.85 -8.70 -31.21
C ALA A 9 25.15 -8.82 -32.58
N LYS A 10 23.81 -8.77 -32.56
CA LYS A 10 22.93 -8.71 -33.73
C LYS A 10 22.79 -7.27 -34.27
N GLU A 11 23.43 -7.07 -35.41
CA GLU A 11 23.00 -6.37 -36.64
C GLU A 11 21.83 -5.36 -36.59
N SER A 12 22.18 -4.09 -36.85
CA SER A 12 21.30 -2.98 -37.23
C SER A 12 21.25 -2.86 -38.76
N ARG A 13 20.06 -2.60 -39.30
CA ARG A 13 19.71 -2.75 -40.73
C ARG A 13 19.76 -1.40 -41.47
N SER A 14 20.74 -1.30 -42.39
CA SER A 14 20.75 -0.56 -43.70
C SER A 14 20.48 0.96 -43.71
N GLY A 15 21.25 1.81 -44.40
CA GLY A 15 22.33 1.53 -45.34
C GLY A 15 23.03 2.79 -45.83
N HIS A 16 24.34 2.67 -46.02
CA HIS A 16 25.16 3.50 -46.90
C HIS A 16 26.21 2.54 -47.50
N HIS A 17 26.21 2.38 -48.83
CA HIS A 17 27.20 1.56 -49.52
C HIS A 17 28.49 2.37 -49.68
N LEU A 18 29.53 1.99 -48.93
CA LEU A 18 30.89 2.49 -49.05
C LEU A 18 31.72 1.47 -49.83
N LEU A 19 32.25 1.86 -50.98
CA LEU A 19 33.29 1.11 -51.70
C LEU A 19 34.60 1.87 -51.53
N SER A 20 35.59 1.23 -50.90
CA SER A 20 36.95 1.74 -50.79
C SER A 20 37.91 0.66 -51.27
N SER A 21 38.56 0.89 -52.41
CA SER A 21 39.67 0.07 -52.89
C SER A 21 40.96 0.51 -52.22
N THR A 22 41.79 -0.44 -51.80
CA THR A 22 43.09 -0.20 -51.18
C THR A 22 44.17 -0.02 -52.24
N ASP A 23 44.81 1.15 -52.28
CA ASP A 23 46.27 1.27 -52.49
C ASP A 23 46.77 2.61 -51.94
N ASP A 24 48.04 2.63 -51.58
CA ASP A 24 48.79 3.55 -50.71
C ASP A 24 48.69 5.06 -51.04
N GLN A 25 48.64 5.87 -49.98
CA GLN A 25 48.94 7.33 -49.93
C GLN A 25 48.01 8.30 -50.71
N ASP A 26 46.83 8.64 -50.16
CA ASP A 26 46.23 10.02 -50.16
C ASP A 26 44.85 10.05 -49.48
N GLU A 27 44.48 11.16 -48.83
CA GLU A 27 43.26 11.29 -48.01
C GLU A 27 41.92 11.01 -48.75
N PRO A 28 40.95 10.34 -48.11
CA PRO A 28 39.67 10.00 -48.74
C PRO A 28 38.74 11.22 -48.86
N ARG A 29 38.46 11.62 -50.10
CA ARG A 29 37.49 12.69 -50.41
C ARG A 29 36.09 12.10 -50.60
N ILE A 30 35.15 12.40 -49.69
CA ILE A 30 33.75 11.95 -49.77
C ILE A 30 32.97 12.82 -50.76
N ILE A 31 32.37 12.19 -51.78
CA ILE A 31 31.43 12.83 -52.71
C ILE A 31 30.00 12.38 -52.37
N TYR A 32 29.15 13.33 -51.97
CA TYR A 32 27.73 13.08 -51.72
C TYR A 32 26.91 13.27 -53.00
N LEU A 33 26.14 12.26 -53.40
CA LEU A 33 25.14 12.39 -54.47
C LEU A 33 23.76 12.69 -53.84
N PRO A 34 23.02 13.70 -54.32
CA PRO A 34 21.69 14.00 -53.80
C PRO A 34 20.66 12.96 -54.25
N GLU A 35 19.91 12.41 -53.30
CA GLU A 35 18.86 11.44 -53.54
C GLU A 35 17.61 12.09 -54.15
N ARG A 36 17.20 11.62 -55.34
CA ARG A 36 16.04 12.15 -56.06
C ARG A 36 14.74 11.58 -55.47
N ARG A 37 14.09 12.32 -54.55
CA ARG A 37 12.82 11.92 -53.94
C ARG A 37 11.68 11.81 -54.97
N SER A 38 10.99 10.67 -54.98
CA SER A 38 9.84 10.38 -55.84
C SER A 38 8.58 11.12 -55.37
N ARG A 39 7.94 11.87 -56.29
CA ARG A 39 6.69 12.62 -56.06
C ARG A 39 5.50 11.76 -55.58
N TRP A 40 5.60 10.42 -55.71
CA TRP A 40 4.54 9.49 -55.30
C TRP A 40 4.47 9.25 -53.77
N SER A 41 5.58 9.41 -53.03
CA SER A 41 5.57 9.23 -51.57
C SER A 41 4.83 10.36 -50.85
N SER A 42 4.85 11.56 -51.41
CA SER A 42 4.11 12.70 -50.88
C SER A 42 2.60 12.44 -50.97
N ILE A 43 2.08 12.04 -52.13
CA ILE A 43 0.64 11.85 -52.36
C ILE A 43 0.04 10.75 -51.44
N ALA A 44 0.77 9.65 -51.24
CA ALA A 44 0.35 8.58 -50.34
C ALA A 44 0.25 9.04 -48.86
N SER A 45 1.16 9.93 -48.42
CA SER A 45 1.11 10.50 -47.07
C SER A 45 -0.12 11.40 -46.86
N TRP A 46 -0.50 12.19 -47.88
CA TRP A 46 -1.66 13.08 -47.80
C TRP A 46 -2.98 12.31 -47.67
N LEU A 47 -3.13 11.20 -48.42
CA LEU A 47 -4.33 10.36 -48.35
C LEU A 47 -4.46 9.66 -47.00
N SER A 48 -3.37 9.12 -46.44
CA SER A 48 -3.39 8.48 -45.12
C SER A 48 -3.77 9.45 -43.99
N CYS A 49 -3.24 10.67 -44.00
CA CYS A 49 -3.62 11.69 -43.01
C CYS A 49 -5.10 12.10 -43.12
N PHE A 50 -5.64 12.17 -44.34
CA PHE A 50 -7.05 12.49 -44.56
C PHE A 50 -7.98 11.41 -43.97
N PHE A 51 -7.72 10.13 -44.25
CA PHE A 51 -8.56 9.03 -43.72
C PHE A 51 -8.50 8.93 -42.19
N LEU A 52 -7.33 9.13 -41.57
CA LEU A 52 -7.22 9.15 -40.11
C LEU A 52 -7.99 10.32 -39.48
N GLY A 53 -7.99 11.49 -40.13
CA GLY A 53 -8.78 12.65 -39.68
C GLY A 53 -10.29 12.41 -39.73
N VAL A 54 -10.78 11.75 -40.79
CA VAL A 54 -12.21 11.39 -40.91
C VAL A 54 -12.62 10.36 -39.85
N ILE A 55 -11.79 9.35 -39.58
CA ILE A 55 -12.09 8.35 -38.53
C ILE A 55 -12.12 9.01 -37.15
N ALA A 56 -11.16 9.88 -36.84
CA ALA A 56 -11.11 10.58 -35.57
C ALA A 56 -12.35 11.49 -35.36
N THR A 57 -12.79 12.18 -36.41
CA THR A 57 -13.99 13.04 -36.35
C THR A 57 -15.29 12.24 -36.24
N LEU A 58 -15.40 11.08 -36.89
CA LEU A 58 -16.56 10.19 -36.72
C LEU A 58 -16.62 9.58 -35.31
N LEU A 59 -15.47 9.23 -34.71
CA LEU A 59 -15.42 8.73 -33.34
C LEU A 59 -15.82 9.79 -32.30
N THR A 60 -15.35 11.04 -32.45
CA THR A 60 -15.72 12.12 -31.52
C THR A 60 -17.20 12.49 -31.65
N LEU A 61 -17.74 12.53 -32.87
CA LEU A 61 -19.18 12.75 -33.10
C LEU A 61 -20.04 11.60 -32.54
N GLY A 62 -19.59 10.35 -32.66
CA GLY A 62 -20.26 9.18 -32.08
C GLY A 62 -20.29 9.20 -30.55
N VAL A 63 -19.20 9.63 -29.90
CA VAL A 63 -19.15 9.81 -28.44
C VAL A 63 -20.07 10.95 -27.98
N ALA A 64 -20.09 12.09 -28.70
CA ALA A 64 -20.97 13.20 -28.39
C ALA A 64 -22.46 12.82 -28.51
N PHE A 65 -22.81 12.02 -29.53
CA PHE A 65 -24.18 11.49 -29.68
C PHE A 65 -24.58 10.55 -28.53
N ARG A 66 -23.66 9.70 -28.03
CA ARG A 66 -23.93 8.86 -26.85
C ARG A 66 -24.09 9.67 -25.57
N GLN A 67 -23.31 10.73 -25.39
CA GLN A 67 -23.39 11.56 -24.19
C GLN A 67 -24.71 12.36 -24.11
N ASN A 68 -25.28 12.75 -25.26
CA ASN A 68 -26.56 13.46 -25.35
C ASN A 68 -27.79 12.53 -25.37
N ALA A 69 -27.61 11.22 -25.51
CA ALA A 69 -28.69 10.23 -25.50
C ALA A 69 -29.01 9.69 -24.09
N ILE A 70 -28.26 10.09 -23.05
CA ILE A 70 -28.55 9.72 -21.67
C ILE A 70 -29.54 10.75 -21.10
N PRO A 71 -30.81 10.37 -20.84
CA PRO A 71 -31.77 11.30 -20.27
C PRO A 71 -31.29 11.84 -18.92
N GLU A 72 -31.53 13.13 -18.68
CA GLU A 72 -31.04 13.90 -17.53
C GLU A 72 -31.44 13.27 -16.17
N SER A 73 -32.54 12.52 -16.14
CA SER A 73 -33.00 11.72 -15.00
C SER A 73 -32.01 10.64 -14.56
N LEU A 74 -31.28 10.00 -15.48
CA LEU A 74 -30.27 8.99 -15.15
C LEU A 74 -28.96 9.62 -14.66
N ARG A 75 -28.62 10.85 -15.09
CA ARG A 75 -27.48 11.60 -14.54
C ARG A 75 -27.76 12.07 -13.11
N ALA A 76 -28.98 12.55 -12.84
CA ALA A 76 -29.39 12.92 -11.49
C ALA A 76 -29.41 11.70 -10.53
N ALA A 77 -29.81 10.52 -11.01
CA ALA A 77 -29.77 9.29 -10.23
C ALA A 77 -28.35 8.84 -9.86
N ALA A 78 -27.34 9.13 -10.70
CA ALA A 78 -25.94 8.81 -10.42
C ALA A 78 -25.25 9.78 -9.43
N LEU A 79 -25.80 10.99 -9.26
CA LEU A 79 -25.31 12.00 -8.30
C LEU A 79 -26.10 12.03 -6.99
N SER A 80 -27.28 11.41 -6.92
CA SER A 80 -28.17 11.43 -5.75
C SER A 80 -28.08 10.19 -4.86
N THR A 81 -27.17 9.26 -5.11
CA THR A 81 -26.81 8.19 -4.18
C THR A 81 -25.59 8.57 -3.37
N SER A 82 -25.65 9.72 -2.69
CA SER A 82 -24.90 9.88 -1.45
C SER A 82 -25.65 9.06 -0.41
N PRO A 83 -25.09 7.94 0.11
CA PRO A 83 -25.73 7.25 1.20
C PRO A 83 -25.76 8.24 2.36
N SER A 84 -26.97 8.64 2.76
CA SER A 84 -27.20 9.36 4.01
C SER A 84 -26.37 8.68 5.08
N THR A 85 -25.45 9.43 5.70
CA THR A 85 -24.67 8.96 6.84
C THR A 85 -25.65 8.33 7.82
N PRO A 86 -25.58 7.01 8.09
CA PRO A 86 -26.51 6.41 9.02
C PRO A 86 -26.23 7.08 10.38
N SER A 87 -27.19 7.84 10.87
CA SER A 87 -27.26 8.13 12.30
C SER A 87 -27.49 6.78 12.97
N PHE A 88 -26.40 6.13 13.36
CA PHE A 88 -26.41 4.79 13.93
C PHE A 88 -26.95 4.90 15.36
N THR A 89 -28.28 4.88 15.48
CA THR A 89 -28.93 4.61 16.76
C THR A 89 -28.81 3.13 17.04
N PHE A 90 -28.13 2.81 18.15
CA PHE A 90 -27.85 1.45 18.58
C PHE A 90 -29.10 0.56 18.57
N GLY A 91 -28.93 -0.67 18.06
CA GLY A 91 -29.84 -1.75 18.42
C GLY A 91 -29.59 -2.15 19.87
N SER A 92 -30.59 -2.60 20.60
CA SER A 92 -30.44 -3.09 21.99
C SER A 92 -29.54 -4.35 22.10
N THR A 93 -28.88 -4.76 21.02
CA THR A 93 -28.19 -6.05 20.84
C THR A 93 -26.69 -5.93 20.63
N ASP A 94 -26.12 -4.76 20.29
CA ASP A 94 -24.67 -4.75 20.01
C ASP A 94 -23.85 -4.86 21.31
N PRO A 95 -22.70 -5.54 21.25
CA PRO A 95 -22.03 -6.00 22.45
C PRO A 95 -21.22 -4.92 23.20
N LEU A 96 -20.93 -3.80 22.55
CA LEU A 96 -20.14 -2.68 23.07
C LEU A 96 -20.92 -1.37 22.96
N PRO A 97 -20.60 -0.32 23.72
CA PRO A 97 -21.25 0.98 23.54
C PRO A 97 -20.80 1.67 22.24
N ASN A 98 -21.59 2.64 21.77
CA ASN A 98 -21.11 3.60 20.76
C ASN A 98 -20.05 4.51 21.39
N VAL A 99 -18.84 4.48 20.84
CA VAL A 99 -17.75 5.37 21.24
C VAL A 99 -17.72 6.55 20.26
N PRO A 100 -17.77 7.81 20.76
CA PRO A 100 -17.75 8.97 19.88
C PRO A 100 -16.41 9.09 19.16
N SER A 101 -16.44 9.59 17.93
CA SER A 101 -15.21 9.94 17.21
C SER A 101 -14.68 11.30 17.67
N GLU A 102 -13.37 11.42 17.75
CA GLU A 102 -12.67 12.67 18.00
C GLU A 102 -11.65 12.98 16.89
N THR A 103 -11.35 14.27 16.69
CA THR A 103 -10.30 14.70 15.77
C THR A 103 -9.04 14.99 16.57
N VAL A 104 -7.96 14.29 16.25
CA VAL A 104 -6.65 14.43 16.89
C VAL A 104 -5.60 14.83 15.86
N VAL A 105 -4.59 15.56 16.31
CA VAL A 105 -3.38 15.84 15.52
C VAL A 105 -2.27 14.94 16.06
N PHE A 106 -1.56 14.26 15.15
CA PHE A 106 -0.44 13.43 15.56
C PHE A 106 0.78 14.29 15.83
N GLU A 107 1.29 14.18 17.03
CA GLU A 107 2.52 14.83 17.47
C GLU A 107 3.53 13.75 17.82
N ALA A 108 4.80 13.99 17.47
CA ALA A 108 5.86 13.03 17.80
C ALA A 108 6.04 12.98 19.32
N ASP A 109 5.98 11.77 19.87
CA ASP A 109 6.28 11.53 21.27
C ASP A 109 7.51 10.61 21.40
N PRO A 110 8.66 11.18 21.82
CA PRO A 110 9.90 10.42 21.96
C PRO A 110 9.78 9.20 22.86
N ILE A 111 8.94 9.23 23.91
CA ILE A 111 8.82 8.09 24.84
C ILE A 111 8.33 6.81 24.15
N PHE A 112 7.58 6.96 23.06
CA PHE A 112 7.07 5.84 22.26
C PHE A 112 7.98 5.47 21.09
N SER A 113 8.93 6.33 20.72
CA SER A 113 9.89 6.11 19.64
C SER A 113 11.25 5.62 20.14
N ASP A 114 11.56 5.86 21.41
CA ASP A 114 12.87 5.62 22.01
C ASP A 114 13.19 4.14 22.27
N ARG A 115 14.46 3.89 22.59
CA ARG A 115 15.02 2.58 22.94
C ARG A 115 14.25 1.96 24.10
N SER A 116 14.09 0.63 24.05
CA SER A 116 13.52 -0.15 25.17
C SER A 116 14.33 0.06 26.44
N THR A 117 13.66 0.61 27.45
CA THR A 117 14.10 0.89 28.82
C THR A 117 12.91 0.64 29.75
N ASP A 118 13.13 0.60 31.06
CA ASP A 118 12.02 0.42 32.01
C ASP A 118 10.95 1.52 31.84
N ASP A 119 11.35 2.77 31.63
CA ASP A 119 10.43 3.89 31.45
C ASP A 119 9.64 3.82 30.14
N THR A 120 10.30 3.51 29.01
CA THR A 120 9.62 3.41 27.72
C THR A 120 8.72 2.17 27.67
N ASP A 121 9.18 1.04 28.19
CA ASP A 121 8.37 -0.17 28.29
C ASP A 121 7.15 0.05 29.19
N PHE A 122 7.31 0.74 30.32
CA PHE A 122 6.20 1.13 31.18
C PHE A 122 5.21 2.07 30.48
N ALA A 123 5.69 3.06 29.73
CA ALA A 123 4.82 3.95 28.95
C ALA A 123 3.96 3.18 27.94
N TRP A 124 4.54 2.15 27.28
CA TRP A 124 3.79 1.26 26.38
C TRP A 124 2.79 0.38 27.14
N ASP A 125 3.14 -0.16 28.31
CA ASP A 125 2.21 -0.94 29.14
C ASP A 125 1.02 -0.10 29.60
N MET A 126 1.23 1.18 29.91
CA MET A 126 0.20 2.13 30.34
C MET A 126 -0.80 2.53 29.24
N LEU A 127 -0.55 2.16 27.97
CA LEU A 127 -1.55 2.30 26.91
C LEU A 127 -2.70 1.30 27.06
N LEU A 128 -2.46 0.18 27.75
CA LEU A 128 -3.47 -0.83 28.01
C LEU A 128 -4.27 -0.47 29.27
N PRO A 129 -5.60 -0.50 29.24
CA PRO A 129 -6.42 -0.28 30.43
C PRO A 129 -6.29 -1.47 31.40
N PRO A 130 -6.81 -1.33 32.63
CA PRO A 130 -7.04 -2.49 33.50
C PRO A 130 -7.73 -3.63 32.75
N GLY A 131 -7.27 -4.86 32.97
CA GLY A 131 -7.73 -6.01 32.18
C GLY A 131 -7.02 -6.17 30.83
N ARG A 132 -6.02 -5.34 30.52
CA ARG A 132 -5.14 -5.45 29.35
C ARG A 132 -5.86 -5.33 28.00
N GLY A 133 -7.03 -4.70 27.98
CA GLY A 133 -7.87 -4.56 26.78
C GLY A 133 -8.90 -5.66 26.57
N TYR A 134 -9.10 -6.54 27.56
CA TYR A 134 -10.21 -7.49 27.57
C TYR A 134 -11.46 -6.87 28.21
N VAL A 135 -12.63 -7.26 27.72
CA VAL A 135 -13.93 -6.87 28.25
C VAL A 135 -14.81 -8.09 28.48
N TYR A 136 -15.65 -8.01 29.51
CA TYR A 136 -16.70 -8.99 29.74
C TYR A 136 -17.89 -8.71 28.84
N VAL A 137 -18.41 -9.74 28.19
CA VAL A 137 -19.64 -9.64 27.39
C VAL A 137 -20.62 -10.71 27.86
N PRO A 138 -21.56 -10.34 28.75
CA PRO A 138 -22.60 -11.26 29.18
C PRO A 138 -23.43 -11.74 27.98
N ASP A 139 -23.63 -13.05 27.91
CA ASP A 139 -24.41 -13.70 26.86
C ASP A 139 -23.95 -13.32 25.44
N GLY A 140 -22.63 -13.39 25.19
CA GLY A 140 -22.04 -13.07 23.88
C GLY A 140 -22.65 -13.87 22.73
N ALA A 141 -23.05 -15.12 22.99
CA ALA A 141 -23.74 -15.97 22.02
C ALA A 141 -25.07 -15.38 21.54
N SER A 142 -25.89 -14.78 22.42
CA SER A 142 -27.12 -14.07 22.02
C SER A 142 -26.87 -12.87 21.11
N ARG A 143 -25.65 -12.32 21.14
CA ARG A 143 -25.19 -11.18 20.34
C ARG A 143 -24.42 -11.62 19.10
N GLY A 144 -24.42 -12.91 18.78
CA GLY A 144 -23.80 -13.47 17.58
C GLY A 144 -22.28 -13.62 17.65
N LEU A 145 -21.69 -13.56 18.85
CA LEU A 145 -20.26 -13.80 19.05
C LEU A 145 -19.98 -15.32 19.15
N LEU A 146 -18.83 -15.75 18.64
CA LEU A 146 -18.30 -17.07 18.97
C LEU A 146 -17.83 -17.09 20.44
N PRO A 147 -17.73 -18.27 21.08
CA PRO A 147 -17.37 -18.35 22.49
C PRO A 147 -16.05 -17.62 22.79
N GLY A 148 -16.12 -16.68 23.74
CA GLY A 148 -14.96 -15.96 24.24
C GLY A 148 -14.06 -16.82 25.11
N GLN A 149 -13.06 -16.19 25.71
CA GLN A 149 -12.23 -16.86 26.71
C GLN A 149 -13.00 -16.94 28.04
N TYR A 150 -13.12 -18.15 28.61
CA TYR A 150 -13.77 -18.33 29.90
C TYR A 150 -12.87 -17.92 31.07
N THR A 151 -13.44 -17.14 31.98
CA THR A 151 -12.88 -16.84 33.32
C THR A 151 -13.90 -17.22 34.40
N PRO A 152 -13.50 -17.34 35.68
CA PRO A 152 -14.45 -17.58 36.77
C PRO A 152 -15.59 -16.54 36.85
N GLU A 153 -15.34 -15.30 36.39
CA GLU A 153 -16.29 -14.20 36.43
C GLU A 153 -17.16 -14.08 35.15
N GLY A 154 -16.81 -14.78 34.07
CA GLY A 154 -17.56 -14.78 32.82
C GLY A 154 -16.70 -14.91 31.56
N GLU A 155 -17.34 -14.83 30.39
CA GLU A 155 -16.65 -14.79 29.10
C GLU A 155 -16.04 -13.41 28.85
N ILE A 156 -14.77 -13.41 28.45
CA ILE A 156 -14.04 -12.21 28.04
C ILE A 156 -13.65 -12.27 26.56
N TYR A 157 -13.56 -11.09 25.97
CA TYR A 157 -13.21 -10.86 24.58
C TYR A 157 -12.14 -9.77 24.52
N SER A 158 -11.18 -9.92 23.61
CA SER A 158 -10.13 -8.91 23.41
C SER A 158 -10.66 -7.82 22.50
N VAL A 159 -10.49 -6.54 22.86
CA VAL A 159 -10.79 -5.43 21.94
C VAL A 159 -9.62 -5.28 20.96
N ALA A 160 -9.91 -5.35 19.66
CA ALA A 160 -8.93 -5.38 18.58
C ALA A 160 -7.89 -4.24 18.66
N MET A 161 -8.30 -3.00 18.95
CA MET A 161 -7.39 -1.87 19.14
C MET A 161 -6.31 -2.17 20.19
N TYR A 162 -6.67 -2.74 21.33
CA TYR A 162 -5.71 -3.06 22.40
C TYR A 162 -4.86 -4.28 22.06
N HIS A 163 -5.41 -5.25 21.33
CA HIS A 163 -4.60 -6.36 20.82
C HIS A 163 -3.55 -5.89 19.80
N GLN A 164 -3.92 -4.96 18.90
CA GLN A 164 -3.00 -4.33 17.96
C GLN A 164 -1.90 -3.55 18.69
N LEU A 165 -2.24 -2.78 19.72
CA LEU A 165 -1.25 -2.09 20.57
C LEU A 165 -0.31 -3.08 21.28
N HIS A 166 -0.85 -4.15 21.84
CA HIS A 166 -0.05 -5.20 22.47
C HIS A 166 0.96 -5.80 21.49
N CYS A 167 0.50 -6.17 20.28
CA CYS A 167 1.36 -6.71 19.24
C CYS A 167 2.43 -5.69 18.80
N LEU A 168 2.06 -4.42 18.59
CA LEU A 168 3.00 -3.37 18.22
C LEU A 168 4.08 -3.15 19.30
N ALA A 169 3.69 -3.14 20.58
CA ALA A 169 4.62 -3.03 21.71
C ALA A 169 5.64 -4.19 21.73
N ARG A 170 5.17 -5.42 21.47
CA ARG A 170 6.03 -6.62 21.39
C ARG A 170 7.00 -6.55 20.21
N ILE A 171 6.53 -6.11 19.04
CA ILE A 171 7.36 -5.91 17.85
C ILE A 171 8.42 -4.84 18.11
N ARG A 172 8.05 -3.69 18.73
CA ARG A 172 8.99 -2.64 19.13
C ARG A 172 10.08 -3.16 20.05
N LYS A 173 9.70 -3.87 21.12
CA LYS A 173 10.66 -4.43 22.07
C LYS A 173 11.62 -5.40 21.38
N GLN A 174 11.11 -6.28 20.52
CA GLN A 174 11.92 -7.22 19.77
C GLN A 174 12.85 -6.52 18.77
N HIS A 175 12.39 -5.46 18.11
CA HIS A 175 13.21 -4.62 17.23
C HIS A 175 14.43 -4.06 17.97
N TRP A 176 14.24 -3.50 19.16
CA TRP A 176 15.34 -2.96 19.97
C TRP A 176 16.31 -4.04 20.44
N ILE A 177 15.81 -5.18 20.92
CA ILE A 177 16.66 -6.33 21.30
C ILE A 177 17.55 -6.76 20.13
N PHE A 178 16.98 -6.90 18.93
CA PHE A 178 17.75 -7.27 17.76
C PHE A 178 18.74 -6.19 17.34
N LYS A 179 18.32 -4.93 17.31
CA LYS A 179 19.19 -3.80 16.97
C LYS A 179 20.39 -3.73 17.92
N ASP A 180 20.15 -3.86 19.22
CA ASP A 180 21.19 -3.83 20.24
C ASP A 180 22.14 -5.03 20.12
N GLY A 181 21.60 -6.23 19.89
CA GLY A 181 22.40 -7.43 19.64
C GLY A 181 23.27 -7.33 18.39
N ILE A 182 22.79 -6.66 17.34
CA ILE A 182 23.54 -6.42 16.11
C ILE A 182 24.63 -5.37 16.34
N VAL A 183 24.32 -4.25 16.99
CA VAL A 183 25.27 -3.14 17.19
C VAL A 183 26.39 -3.50 18.18
N THR A 184 26.11 -4.39 19.14
CA THR A 184 27.13 -4.89 20.08
C THR A 184 28.08 -5.94 19.48
N GLY A 185 27.76 -6.52 18.32
CA GLY A 185 28.61 -7.46 17.60
C GLY A 185 29.38 -6.82 16.43
N ASP A 186 30.71 -6.98 16.35
CA ASP A 186 31.52 -6.54 15.19
C ASP A 186 31.29 -7.48 13.99
N THR A 187 30.14 -7.33 13.35
CA THR A 187 29.75 -8.08 12.15
C THR A 187 29.45 -7.11 11.00
N GLY A 188 29.55 -7.57 9.75
CA GLY A 188 29.15 -6.76 8.58
C GLY A 188 27.70 -6.26 8.63
N MET A 189 26.83 -6.93 9.40
CA MET A 189 25.48 -6.47 9.71
C MET A 189 25.46 -5.19 10.54
N ALA A 190 26.32 -5.06 11.56
CA ALA A 190 26.42 -3.83 12.36
C ALA A 190 26.80 -2.62 11.50
N ARG A 191 27.72 -2.80 10.55
CA ARG A 191 28.11 -1.74 9.59
C ARG A 191 26.97 -1.40 8.62
N THR A 192 26.21 -2.39 8.18
CA THR A 192 25.03 -2.17 7.32
C THR A 192 23.92 -1.41 8.08
N PHE A 193 23.67 -1.76 9.34
CA PHE A 193 22.70 -1.06 10.20
C PHE A 193 23.17 0.34 10.60
N ALA A 194 24.46 0.54 10.87
CA ALA A 194 25.03 1.85 11.21
C ALA A 194 25.15 2.80 10.01
N GLY A 195 25.37 2.25 8.80
CA GLY A 195 25.52 3.01 7.56
C GLY A 195 24.19 3.40 6.89
N ARG A 196 23.07 2.79 7.29
CA ARG A 196 21.72 3.17 6.83
C ARG A 196 21.10 4.15 7.84
N GLY A 197 20.78 5.37 7.38
CA GLY A 197 20.00 6.35 8.15
C GLY A 197 18.60 5.88 8.56
N ASP A 198 18.18 4.72 8.04
CA ASP A 198 16.91 3.99 8.28
C ASP A 198 16.65 3.63 9.74
N SER A 199 17.67 3.67 10.59
CA SER A 199 17.49 3.51 12.05
C SER A 199 16.47 4.51 12.61
N SER A 200 16.38 5.74 12.07
CA SER A 200 15.42 6.76 12.51
C SER A 200 13.99 6.53 12.02
N HIS A 201 13.80 5.82 10.90
CA HIS A 201 12.49 5.61 10.30
C HIS A 201 11.67 4.62 11.14
N ALA A 202 12.24 3.44 11.40
CA ALA A 202 11.59 2.43 12.24
C ALA A 202 11.20 2.97 13.63
N GLN A 203 12.02 3.84 14.22
CA GLN A 203 11.78 4.42 15.54
C GLN A 203 10.51 5.26 15.59
N HIS A 204 10.40 6.29 14.74
CA HIS A 204 9.20 7.13 14.75
C HIS A 204 7.98 6.40 14.17
N CYS A 205 8.17 5.39 13.30
CA CYS A 205 7.08 4.55 12.82
C CYS A 205 6.34 3.84 13.96
N PHE A 206 7.03 3.45 15.04
CA PHE A 206 6.35 2.83 16.18
C PHE A 206 5.37 3.80 16.85
N ASP A 207 5.77 5.06 17.05
CA ASP A 207 4.85 6.07 17.60
C ASP A 207 3.75 6.44 16.60
N TYR A 208 4.08 6.61 15.32
CA TYR A 208 3.07 6.88 14.28
C TYR A 208 2.03 5.76 14.16
N LEU A 209 2.44 4.49 14.19
CA LEU A 209 1.53 3.34 14.15
C LEU A 209 0.71 3.24 15.43
N ARG A 210 1.29 3.50 16.61
CA ARG A 210 0.56 3.58 17.87
C ARG A 210 -0.57 4.61 17.79
N GLN A 211 -0.27 5.82 17.31
CA GLN A 211 -1.25 6.88 17.12
C GLN A 211 -2.31 6.50 16.08
N SER A 212 -1.91 5.84 14.99
CA SER A 212 -2.83 5.35 13.95
C SER A 212 -3.80 4.29 14.48
N ILE A 213 -3.33 3.36 15.32
CA ILE A 213 -4.16 2.33 15.98
C ILE A 213 -5.17 3.01 16.92
N LEU A 214 -4.71 3.91 17.78
CA LEU A 214 -5.57 4.66 18.71
C LEU A 214 -6.63 5.48 17.96
N CYS A 215 -6.23 6.18 16.90
CA CYS A 215 -7.14 6.98 16.07
C CYS A 215 -8.16 6.12 15.32
N SER A 216 -7.78 4.91 14.90
CA SER A 216 -8.70 4.00 14.20
C SER A 216 -9.71 3.39 15.15
N GLY A 217 -9.32 3.17 16.41
CA GLY A 217 -10.24 2.78 17.49
C GLY A 217 -11.01 1.51 17.17
N ASP A 218 -10.36 0.47 16.64
CA ASP A 218 -11.03 -0.76 16.25
C ASP A 218 -11.64 -1.48 17.47
N MET A 219 -12.96 -1.31 17.64
CA MET A 219 -13.73 -1.88 18.74
C MET A 219 -14.17 -3.33 18.49
N THR A 220 -13.64 -4.01 17.47
CA THR A 220 -13.98 -5.42 17.21
C THR A 220 -13.66 -6.30 18.42
N LEU A 221 -14.59 -7.21 18.75
CA LEU A 221 -14.42 -8.19 19.84
C LEU A 221 -13.83 -9.48 19.29
N GLU A 222 -12.58 -9.73 19.64
CA GLU A 222 -11.85 -10.91 19.21
C GLU A 222 -11.97 -12.04 20.24
N TRP A 223 -12.33 -13.22 19.75
CA TRP A 223 -12.42 -14.46 20.52
C TRP A 223 -11.20 -15.36 20.26
N PRO A 224 -10.95 -16.36 21.12
CA PRO A 224 -9.86 -17.29 20.93
C PRO A 224 -10.01 -18.14 19.67
N LYS A 225 -8.88 -18.59 19.14
CA LYS A 225 -8.79 -19.52 18.01
C LYS A 225 -9.62 -20.80 18.24
N GLN A 226 -10.29 -21.29 17.20
CA GLN A 226 -11.27 -22.40 17.28
C GLN A 226 -10.79 -23.73 16.64
N ASP A 227 -9.49 -23.93 16.51
CA ASP A 227 -8.89 -25.06 15.76
C ASP A 227 -8.84 -26.40 16.54
N GLY A 228 -9.79 -26.66 17.44
CA GLY A 228 -9.97 -27.93 18.14
C GLY A 228 -9.76 -27.88 19.67
N PRO A 229 -9.84 -29.03 20.37
CA PRO A 229 -9.86 -29.10 21.84
C PRO A 229 -8.64 -28.49 22.55
N SER A 230 -7.56 -28.28 21.79
CA SER A 230 -6.27 -27.76 22.26
C SER A 230 -5.91 -26.40 21.66
N SER A 231 -6.82 -25.71 20.94
CA SER A 231 -6.53 -24.39 20.35
C SER A 231 -6.18 -23.33 21.40
N GLY A 232 -6.52 -23.60 22.67
CA GLY A 232 -6.14 -22.80 23.82
C GLY A 232 -6.88 -21.47 23.86
N ALA A 233 -6.67 -20.72 24.94
CA ALA A 233 -7.23 -19.38 25.12
C ALA A 233 -6.44 -18.30 24.34
N THR A 234 -5.85 -18.65 23.19
CA THR A 234 -5.04 -17.71 22.40
C THR A 234 -5.96 -16.90 21.50
N VAL A 235 -6.01 -15.60 21.74
CA VAL A 235 -6.63 -14.65 20.81
C VAL A 235 -5.55 -14.20 19.82
N ASP A 236 -5.73 -14.54 18.55
CA ASP A 236 -4.81 -14.19 17.45
C ASP A 236 -5.42 -13.23 16.42
N GLY A 237 -6.70 -12.87 16.61
CA GLY A 237 -7.46 -11.95 15.75
C GLY A 237 -7.92 -12.55 14.42
N TRP A 238 -7.50 -13.78 14.08
CA TRP A 238 -7.83 -14.36 12.79
C TRP A 238 -9.25 -14.95 12.75
N GLY A 239 -9.94 -14.77 11.62
CA GLY A 239 -11.31 -15.27 11.45
C GLY A 239 -12.37 -14.46 12.21
N VAL A 240 -11.99 -13.33 12.83
CA VAL A 240 -12.89 -12.37 13.45
C VAL A 240 -13.28 -11.31 12.41
N PRO A 241 -14.58 -11.00 12.20
CA PRO A 241 -14.98 -9.95 11.27
C PRO A 241 -14.71 -8.54 11.82
N HIS A 242 -13.95 -7.73 11.08
CA HIS A 242 -13.72 -6.30 11.37
C HIS A 242 -14.52 -5.40 10.41
N THR A 243 -14.87 -4.20 10.86
CA THR A 243 -15.48 -3.17 10.00
C THR A 243 -14.44 -2.16 9.55
N CYS A 244 -14.06 -2.23 8.26
CA CYS A 244 -13.00 -1.40 7.69
C CYS A 244 -13.50 -0.53 6.53
N LYS A 245 -12.76 0.54 6.22
CA LYS A 245 -12.91 1.23 4.93
C LYS A 245 -12.52 0.28 3.79
N ALA A 246 -13.32 0.21 2.74
CA ALA A 246 -13.11 -0.71 1.63
C ALA A 246 -11.78 -0.41 0.88
N PRO A 247 -10.79 -1.32 0.89
CA PRO A 247 -9.49 -1.06 0.26
C PRO A 247 -9.58 -0.80 -1.24
N ALA A 248 -10.50 -1.49 -1.93
CA ALA A 248 -10.72 -1.28 -3.36
C ALA A 248 -11.24 0.14 -3.68
N ALA A 249 -12.10 0.69 -2.84
CA ALA A 249 -12.61 2.05 -3.01
C ALA A 249 -11.51 3.09 -2.76
N ILE A 250 -10.71 2.89 -1.71
CA ILE A 250 -9.53 3.72 -1.44
C ILE A 250 -8.56 3.66 -2.62
N LYS A 251 -8.22 2.46 -3.10
CA LYS A 251 -7.31 2.28 -4.22
C LYS A 251 -7.82 2.97 -5.49
N ALA A 252 -9.10 2.81 -5.83
CA ALA A 252 -9.69 3.47 -6.99
C ALA A 252 -9.57 5.00 -6.91
N TYR A 253 -9.78 5.58 -5.73
CA TYR A 253 -9.55 7.00 -5.50
C TYR A 253 -8.07 7.37 -5.68
N MET A 254 -7.15 6.61 -5.10
CA MET A 254 -5.71 6.88 -5.22
C MET A 254 -5.22 6.76 -6.67
N ASP A 255 -5.64 5.73 -7.41
CA ASP A 255 -5.29 5.56 -8.82
C ASP A 255 -5.74 6.76 -9.67
N ALA A 256 -6.89 7.35 -9.36
CA ALA A 256 -7.41 8.53 -10.06
C ALA A 256 -6.74 9.86 -9.62
N ASN A 257 -6.08 9.90 -8.47
CA ASN A 257 -5.60 11.14 -7.84
C ASN A 257 -4.12 11.09 -7.36
N HIS A 258 -3.35 10.10 -7.79
CA HIS A 258 -1.95 9.93 -7.37
C HIS A 258 -1.05 11.06 -7.91
N MET A 259 0.10 11.27 -7.27
CA MET A 259 1.12 12.22 -7.73
C MET A 259 1.69 11.76 -9.07
N ASN A 260 1.67 12.62 -10.10
CA ASN A 260 2.30 12.31 -11.38
C ASN A 260 3.80 12.03 -11.21
N GLY A 261 4.26 10.91 -11.76
CA GLY A 261 5.67 10.49 -11.72
C GLY A 261 6.08 9.71 -10.47
N SER A 262 5.15 9.36 -9.56
CA SER A 262 5.45 8.50 -8.41
C SER A 262 5.66 7.04 -8.83
N SER A 263 6.60 6.35 -8.17
CA SER A 263 6.80 4.90 -8.28
C SER A 263 6.14 4.16 -7.11
N ASN A 264 5.91 2.84 -7.25
CA ASN A 264 5.39 1.98 -6.18
C ASN A 264 6.46 1.06 -5.59
N PHE A 265 7.75 1.32 -5.84
CA PHE A 265 8.86 0.43 -5.44
C PHE A 265 9.57 0.82 -4.14
N ASP A 266 9.12 1.88 -3.47
CA ASP A 266 9.83 2.46 -2.32
C ASP A 266 9.42 1.84 -0.97
N ALA A 267 8.38 1.00 -0.94
CA ALA A 267 7.85 0.42 0.29
C ALA A 267 8.77 -0.62 0.96
N ALA A 268 9.61 -1.31 0.18
CA ALA A 268 10.50 -2.35 0.70
C ALA A 268 11.93 -1.87 1.00
N GLY A 269 12.26 -0.62 0.65
CA GLY A 269 13.61 -0.06 0.75
C GLY A 269 14.55 -0.50 -0.37
#